data_AF-A0A2E2E3M1-F1
#
_entry.id   AF-A0A2E2E3M1-F1
#
_cell.length_a   1.000
_cell.length_b   1.000
_cell.length_c   1.000
_cell.angle_alpha   90.00
_cell.angle_beta   90.00
_cell.angle_gamma   90.00
#
_symmetry.space_group_name_H-M   'P 1'
#
loop_
_entity.id
_entity.type
_entity.pdbx_description
1 polymer ?
#
loop_
_entity_poly.entity_id
_entity_poly.type
_entity_poly.pdbx_seq_one_letter_code
_entity_poly.pdbx_strand_id
1 'polypeptide(L)'
;MPRNISRILLVLAFAGALAACRTAPVYNVENDAFTTTAPSLDAAAKMIRGAGASLGWQMQDKGPGHIQGNLPIRSHLAVVDINFDMERYSIRYKDSTNLKYDGSTIHTNYNGWIQNLQNAITARSSVY
;
A
#
# COMPACT_ATOMS: atom_id res chain seq x y z
N MET A 1 -46.98 46.78 25.57
CA MET A 1 -45.55 46.81 25.98
C MET A 1 -45.50 46.63 27.49
N PRO A 2 -44.52 45.92 28.11
CA PRO A 2 -43.10 45.68 27.74
C PRO A 2 -42.85 44.22 27.25
N ARG A 3 -41.98 43.91 26.28
CA ARG A 3 -40.51 44.02 26.08
C ARG A 3 -39.66 42.86 26.66
N ASN A 4 -39.30 41.93 25.76
CA ASN A 4 -37.98 41.29 25.55
C ASN A 4 -37.61 40.05 26.41
N ILE A 5 -37.12 38.96 25.79
CA ILE A 5 -35.69 38.64 25.51
C ILE A 5 -35.61 37.19 24.95
N SER A 6 -34.84 37.04 23.87
CA SER A 6 -34.46 35.80 23.15
C SER A 6 -33.87 34.69 24.02
N ARG A 7 -34.23 33.42 23.75
CA ARG A 7 -33.32 32.25 23.85
C ARG A 7 -33.73 31.17 22.83
N ILE A 8 -33.17 31.24 21.63
CA ILE A 8 -33.08 30.08 20.72
C ILE A 8 -32.00 29.16 21.29
N LEU A 9 -32.40 27.99 21.78
CA LEU A 9 -31.50 26.90 22.13
C LEU A 9 -32.18 25.56 21.81
N LEU A 10 -31.78 24.93 20.71
CA LEU A 10 -31.34 23.54 20.82
C LEU A 10 -30.30 23.23 19.73
N VAL A 11 -29.14 22.87 20.24
CA VAL A 11 -27.86 22.53 19.62
C VAL A 11 -28.02 21.38 18.61
N LEU A 12 -27.38 21.54 17.45
CA LEU A 12 -27.07 20.44 16.53
C LEU A 12 -26.27 19.37 17.28
N ALA A 13 -26.89 18.22 17.60
CA ALA A 13 -26.16 17.01 17.93
C ALA A 13 -25.85 16.26 16.62
N PHE A 14 -24.84 16.74 15.88
CA PHE A 14 -24.33 16.05 14.70
C PHE A 14 -23.00 15.37 15.02
N ALA A 15 -22.87 14.15 14.52
CA ALA A 15 -21.65 13.34 14.41
C ALA A 15 -21.11 12.70 15.70
N GLY A 16 -21.81 11.65 16.16
CA GLY A 16 -21.13 10.55 16.85
C GLY A 16 -20.04 9.97 15.93
N ALA A 17 -18.80 9.97 16.42
CA ALA A 17 -17.63 9.53 15.69
C ALA A 17 -17.76 8.06 15.24
N LEU A 18 -17.87 7.85 13.92
CA LEU A 18 -17.56 6.56 13.31
C LEU A 18 -16.06 6.32 13.47
N ALA A 19 -15.64 5.73 14.59
CA ALA A 19 -14.40 4.98 14.65
C ALA A 19 -14.57 3.72 13.79
N ALA A 20 -14.62 3.91 12.47
CA ALA A 20 -14.69 2.82 11.51
C ALA A 20 -13.50 1.89 11.78
N CYS A 21 -13.76 0.59 11.94
CA CYS A 21 -12.71 -0.42 11.96
C CYS A 21 -11.83 -0.20 10.73
N ARG A 22 -10.61 0.29 10.94
CA ARG A 22 -9.69 0.65 9.84
C ARG A 22 -8.90 -0.55 9.33
N THR A 23 -9.45 -1.76 9.42
CA THR A 23 -8.84 -2.97 8.88
C THR A 23 -9.65 -3.48 7.69
N ALA A 24 -8.97 -4.11 6.74
CA ALA A 24 -9.53 -4.73 5.54
C ALA A 24 -8.77 -6.03 5.25
N PRO A 25 -9.33 -6.98 4.49
CA PRO A 25 -8.58 -8.14 4.02
C PRO A 25 -7.26 -7.71 3.39
N VAL A 26 -6.19 -8.47 3.66
CA VAL A 26 -4.87 -8.20 3.08
C VAL A 26 -4.97 -8.22 1.56
N TYR A 27 -4.53 -7.14 0.92
CA TYR A 27 -4.42 -7.06 -0.53
C TYR A 27 -3.05 -7.55 -0.98
N ASN A 28 -3.05 -8.65 -1.73
CA ASN A 28 -1.89 -9.15 -2.46
C ASN A 28 -2.11 -8.92 -3.95
N VAL A 29 -1.02 -8.66 -4.68
CA VAL A 29 -1.01 -8.63 -6.14
C VAL A 29 -0.52 -9.99 -6.60
N GLU A 30 -1.32 -10.68 -7.40
CA GLU A 30 -1.05 -12.05 -7.83
C GLU A 30 -0.90 -12.10 -9.35
N ASN A 31 0.31 -12.47 -9.81
CA ASN A 31 0.66 -12.64 -11.23
C ASN A 31 0.26 -11.46 -12.14
N ASP A 32 0.44 -10.23 -11.68
CA ASP A 32 0.17 -9.05 -12.51
C ASP A 32 1.25 -8.90 -13.60
N ALA A 33 0.87 -8.34 -14.74
CA ALA A 33 1.75 -8.23 -15.89
C ALA A 33 2.51 -6.89 -15.89
N PHE A 34 3.77 -6.93 -16.32
CA PHE A 34 4.42 -5.71 -16.78
C PHE A 34 3.71 -5.20 -18.04
N THR A 35 3.73 -3.87 -18.25
CA THR A 35 3.18 -3.28 -19.48
C THR A 35 3.99 -3.68 -20.70
N THR A 36 5.33 -3.75 -20.55
CA THR A 36 6.25 -4.29 -21.55
C THR A 36 7.03 -5.45 -20.94
N THR A 37 7.20 -6.54 -21.69
CA THR A 37 8.08 -7.65 -21.29
C THR A 37 9.50 -7.13 -21.09
N ALA A 38 10.07 -7.39 -19.92
CA ALA A 38 11.43 -7.01 -19.60
C ALA A 38 12.43 -7.78 -20.49
N PRO A 39 13.48 -7.12 -20.99
CA PRO A 39 14.49 -7.77 -21.84
C PRO A 39 15.39 -8.77 -21.06
N SER A 40 15.36 -8.71 -19.73
CA SER A 40 16.08 -9.62 -18.85
C SER A 40 15.49 -9.59 -17.44
N LEU A 41 15.85 -10.59 -16.62
CA LEU A 41 15.47 -10.63 -15.21
C LEU A 41 16.05 -9.43 -14.42
N ASP A 42 17.26 -8.98 -14.75
CA ASP A 42 17.84 -7.77 -14.13
C ASP A 42 17.09 -6.49 -14.52
N ALA A 43 16.62 -6.40 -15.77
CA ALA A 43 15.79 -5.27 -16.20
C ALA A 43 14.47 -5.25 -15.42
N ALA A 44 13.80 -6.39 -15.27
CA ALA A 44 12.60 -6.51 -14.43
C ALA A 44 12.88 -6.10 -12.98
N ALA A 45 13.97 -6.59 -12.40
CA ALA A 45 14.40 -6.23 -11.06
C ALA A 45 14.64 -4.72 -10.91
N LYS A 46 15.28 -4.09 -11.91
CA LYS A 46 15.54 -2.64 -11.93
C LYS A 46 14.25 -1.83 -12.00
N MET A 47 13.23 -2.28 -12.75
CA MET A 47 11.91 -1.65 -12.77
C MET A 47 11.26 -1.71 -11.39
N ILE A 48 11.23 -2.90 -10.76
CA ILE A 48 10.64 -3.10 -9.43
C ILE A 48 11.37 -2.26 -8.37
N ARG A 49 12.71 -2.32 -8.32
CA ARG A 49 13.51 -1.54 -7.37
C ARG A 49 13.28 -0.05 -7.53
N GLY A 50 13.27 0.42 -8.78
CA GLY A 50 13.06 1.83 -9.08
C GLY A 50 11.67 2.34 -8.73
N ALA A 51 10.63 1.52 -8.96
CA ALA A 51 9.27 1.83 -8.53
C ALA A 51 9.17 1.91 -7.01
N GLY A 52 9.62 0.88 -6.29
CA GLY A 52 9.63 0.87 -4.83
C GLY A 52 10.40 2.04 -4.22
N ALA A 53 11.62 2.31 -4.70
CA ALA A 53 12.45 3.40 -4.20
C ALA A 53 11.79 4.78 -4.35
N SER A 54 11.07 5.01 -5.46
CA SER A 54 10.33 6.27 -5.68
C SER A 54 9.21 6.52 -4.67
N LEU A 55 8.75 5.47 -3.99
CA LEU A 55 7.69 5.49 -2.98
C LEU A 55 8.24 5.34 -1.55
N GLY A 56 9.57 5.35 -1.38
CA GLY A 56 10.22 5.22 -0.07
C GLY A 56 10.38 3.76 0.41
N TRP A 57 10.12 2.77 -0.44
CA TRP A 57 10.44 1.38 -0.11
C TRP A 57 11.94 1.13 -0.18
N GLN A 58 12.44 0.41 0.82
CA GLN A 58 13.77 -0.15 0.83
C GLN A 58 13.71 -1.52 0.15
N MET A 59 14.37 -1.64 -1.00
CA MET A 59 14.28 -2.81 -1.87
C MET A 59 15.55 -3.64 -1.74
N GLN A 60 15.42 -4.90 -1.34
CA GLN A 60 16.53 -5.82 -1.11
C GLN A 60 16.39 -7.03 -2.02
N ASP A 61 17.37 -7.25 -2.90
CA ASP A 61 17.41 -8.46 -3.71
C ASP A 61 17.66 -9.67 -2.77
N LYS A 62 16.80 -10.70 -2.88
CA LYS A 62 16.89 -11.95 -2.10
C LYS A 62 17.28 -13.16 -2.94
N GLY A 63 17.37 -12.97 -4.26
CA GLY A 63 17.80 -13.96 -5.22
C GLY A 63 17.23 -13.63 -6.62
N PRO A 64 17.55 -14.44 -7.63
CA PRO A 64 16.94 -14.32 -8.94
C PRO A 64 15.40 -14.36 -8.85
N GLY A 65 14.72 -13.35 -9.39
CA GLY A 65 13.25 -13.28 -9.41
C GLY A 65 12.62 -13.04 -8.04
N HIS A 66 13.39 -12.56 -7.05
CA HIS A 66 12.88 -12.29 -5.71
C HIS A 66 13.50 -11.02 -5.10
N ILE A 67 12.65 -10.03 -4.83
CA ILE A 67 12.97 -8.84 -4.06
C ILE A 67 12.11 -8.80 -2.81
N GLN A 68 12.69 -8.44 -1.67
CA GLN A 68 11.93 -8.05 -0.48
C GLN A 68 11.84 -6.53 -0.40
N GLY A 69 10.63 -6.00 -0.23
CA GLY A 69 10.37 -4.58 -0.02
C GLY A 69 10.03 -4.29 1.44
N ASN A 70 10.69 -3.30 2.04
CA ASN A 70 10.36 -2.80 3.37
C ASN A 70 9.93 -1.33 3.30
N LEU A 71 8.78 -0.99 3.87
CA LEU A 71 8.31 0.40 3.99
C LEU A 71 8.20 0.79 5.47
N PRO A 72 9.26 1.35 6.07
CA PRO A 72 9.17 2.01 7.37
C PRO A 72 8.54 3.40 7.22
N ILE A 73 7.47 3.67 7.97
CA ILE A 73 6.81 4.98 7.96
C ILE A 73 6.23 5.31 9.34
N ARG A 74 6.78 6.37 9.96
CA ARG A 74 6.50 6.75 11.35
C ARG A 74 6.74 5.55 12.29
N SER A 75 5.69 5.02 12.92
CA SER A 75 5.74 3.83 13.78
C SER A 75 5.28 2.54 13.10
N HIS A 76 5.01 2.56 11.79
CA HIS A 76 4.54 1.40 11.03
C HIS A 76 5.67 0.82 10.20
N LEU A 77 5.62 -0.50 9.99
CA LEU A 77 6.47 -1.21 9.04
C LEU A 77 5.59 -2.15 8.22
N ALA A 78 5.71 -2.09 6.90
CA ALA A 78 5.20 -3.11 5.99
C ALA A 78 6.38 -3.86 5.35
N VAL A 79 6.31 -5.18 5.29
CA VAL A 79 7.28 -6.03 4.61
C VAL A 79 6.53 -6.89 3.60
N VAL A 80 7.02 -6.90 2.36
CA VAL A 80 6.47 -7.69 1.25
C VAL A 80 7.55 -8.50 0.55
N ASP A 81 7.17 -9.67 0.07
CA ASP A 81 7.94 -10.40 -0.92
C ASP A 81 7.39 -10.12 -2.32
N ILE A 82 8.30 -9.78 -3.23
CA ILE A 82 8.01 -9.51 -4.63
C ILE A 82 8.70 -10.59 -5.47
N ASN A 83 7.91 -11.53 -5.98
CA ASN A 83 8.40 -12.55 -6.92
C ASN A 83 8.09 -12.12 -8.34
N PHE A 84 9.01 -12.34 -9.27
CA PHE A 84 8.87 -11.87 -10.64
C PHE A 84 9.69 -12.69 -11.63
N ASP A 85 9.26 -12.64 -12.89
CA ASP A 85 10.02 -13.05 -14.05
C ASP A 85 10.15 -11.86 -15.03
N MET A 86 10.28 -12.12 -16.33
CA MET A 86 10.38 -11.07 -17.34
C MET A 86 9.03 -10.47 -17.75
N GLU A 87 7.93 -11.15 -17.48
CA GLU A 87 6.58 -10.79 -17.93
C GLU A 87 5.68 -10.38 -16.79
N ARG A 88 5.86 -10.98 -15.60
CA ARG A 88 4.92 -10.89 -14.49
C ARG A 88 5.61 -10.72 -13.15
N TYR A 89 4.84 -10.21 -12.20
CA TYR A 89 5.24 -10.09 -10.81
C TYR A 89 4.07 -10.34 -9.86
N SER A 90 4.38 -10.65 -8.61
CA SER A 90 3.44 -10.74 -7.50
C SER A 90 3.98 -9.92 -6.33
N ILE A 91 3.10 -9.27 -5.56
CA ILE A 91 3.45 -8.58 -4.31
C ILE A 91 2.65 -9.24 -3.20
N ARG A 92 3.34 -9.92 -2.28
CA ARG A 92 2.71 -10.68 -1.19
C ARG A 92 3.13 -10.13 0.15
N TYR A 93 2.14 -10.01 1.04
CA TYR A 93 2.39 -9.74 2.45
C TYR A 93 3.39 -10.75 3.03
N LYS A 94 4.38 -10.25 3.76
CA LYS A 94 5.34 -11.07 4.50
C LYS A 94 5.23 -10.84 6.01
N ASP A 95 5.30 -9.58 6.43
CA ASP A 95 5.29 -9.20 7.83
C ASP A 95 4.88 -7.73 8.00
N SER A 96 4.55 -7.33 9.22
CA SER A 96 4.24 -5.95 9.56
C SER A 96 4.41 -5.62 11.03
N THR A 97 4.70 -4.35 11.31
CA THR A 97 4.62 -3.78 12.66
C THR A 97 3.57 -2.68 12.71
N ASN A 98 2.75 -2.68 13.77
CA ASN A 98 1.72 -1.68 14.05
C ASN A 98 0.61 -1.57 12.98
N LEU A 99 0.41 -2.61 12.16
CA LEU A 99 -0.64 -2.63 11.12
C LEU A 99 -1.84 -3.51 11.48
N LYS A 100 -1.93 -4.01 12.72
CA LYS A 100 -3.07 -4.81 13.21
C LYS A 100 -3.35 -6.04 12.34
N TYR A 101 -2.31 -6.68 11.81
CA TYR A 101 -2.48 -7.93 11.09
C TYR A 101 -2.94 -9.03 12.04
N ASP A 102 -4.01 -9.73 11.69
CA ASP A 102 -4.62 -10.80 12.50
C ASP A 102 -4.58 -12.18 11.83
N GLY A 103 -3.87 -12.30 10.70
CA GLY A 103 -3.89 -13.49 9.85
C GLY A 103 -4.73 -13.33 8.58
N SER A 104 -5.72 -12.42 8.58
CA SER A 104 -6.64 -12.22 7.46
C SER A 104 -6.80 -10.76 7.06
N THR A 105 -6.91 -9.87 8.05
CA THR A 105 -7.12 -8.44 7.87
C THR A 105 -5.92 -7.63 8.34
N ILE A 106 -5.78 -6.42 7.80
CA ILE A 106 -4.69 -5.49 8.07
C ILE A 106 -5.19 -4.05 7.95
N HIS A 107 -4.50 -3.11 8.58
CA HIS A 107 -4.82 -1.69 8.51
C HIS A 107 -4.91 -1.21 7.05
N THR A 108 -5.99 -0.50 6.69
CA THR A 108 -6.31 -0.12 5.30
C THR A 108 -5.20 0.59 4.55
N ASN A 109 -4.39 1.42 5.24
CA ASN A 109 -3.20 2.06 4.66
C ASN A 109 -2.25 1.07 3.99
N TYR A 110 -2.08 -0.15 4.53
CA TYR A 110 -1.24 -1.17 3.92
C TYR A 110 -1.68 -1.44 2.48
N ASN A 111 -2.97 -1.71 2.27
CA ASN A 111 -3.51 -1.98 0.93
C ASN A 111 -3.28 -0.79 -0.01
N GLY A 112 -3.42 0.44 0.49
CA GLY A 112 -3.09 1.65 -0.28
C GLY A 112 -1.61 1.72 -0.68
N TRP A 113 -0.69 1.30 0.20
CA TRP A 113 0.74 1.25 -0.13
C TRP A 113 1.06 0.17 -1.17
N ILE A 114 0.40 -0.99 -1.10
CA ILE A 114 0.56 -2.05 -2.10
C ILE A 114 0.02 -1.61 -3.47
N GLN A 115 -1.14 -0.95 -3.51
CA GLN A 115 -1.71 -0.40 -4.75
C GLN A 115 -0.80 0.68 -5.35
N ASN A 116 -0.22 1.55 -4.53
CA ASN A 116 0.74 2.54 -5.01
C ASN A 116 1.98 1.87 -5.60
N LEU A 117 2.51 0.83 -4.94
CA LEU A 117 3.65 0.07 -5.44
C LEU A 117 3.33 -0.61 -6.78
N GLN A 118 2.18 -1.27 -6.88
CA GLN A 118 1.68 -1.87 -8.13
C GLN A 118 1.61 -0.83 -9.26
N ASN A 119 0.94 0.30 -9.01
CA ASN A 119 0.81 1.38 -9.98
C ASN A 119 2.17 1.94 -10.43
N ALA A 120 3.13 2.08 -9.52
CA ALA A 120 4.47 2.54 -9.85
C ALA A 120 5.26 1.52 -10.67
N ILE A 121 5.10 0.21 -10.40
CA ILE A 121 5.70 -0.85 -11.22
C ILE A 121 5.11 -0.81 -12.63
N THR A 122 3.78 -0.74 -12.75
CA THR A 122 3.08 -0.61 -14.04
C THR A 122 3.58 0.61 -14.81
N ALA A 123 3.58 1.79 -14.18
CA ALA A 123 4.04 3.04 -14.81
C ALA A 123 5.52 2.99 -15.24
N ARG A 124 6.37 2.28 -14.50
CA ARG A 124 7.80 2.15 -14.84
C ARG A 124 8.05 1.11 -15.93
N SER A 125 7.21 0.08 -16.01
CA SER A 125 7.31 -0.95 -17.04
C SER A 125 6.83 -0.48 -18.42
N SER A 126 6.06 0.61 -18.50
CA SER A 126 5.57 1.15 -19.79
C SER A 126 6.59 2.02 -20.52
N VAL A 127 7.66 2.43 -19.85
CA VAL A 127 8.75 3.27 -20.40
C VAL A 127 10.03 2.48 -20.67
N TYR A 128 9.94 1.16 -20.55
CA TYR A 128 10.97 0.20 -20.94
C TYR A 128 10.64 -0.37 -22.32
#